data_AF-A0A522X1S5-F1
#
_entry.id   AF-A0A522X1S5-F1
#
_cell.length_a   1.000
_cell.length_b   1.000
_cell.length_c   1.000
_cell.angle_alpha   90.00
_cell.angle_beta   90.00
_cell.angle_gamma   90.00
#
_symmetry.space_group_name_H-M   'P 1'
#
loop_
_entity.id
_entity.type
_entity.pdbx_description
1 polymer ?
#
loop_
_entity_poly.entity_id
_entity_poly.type
_entity_poly.pdbx_seq_one_letter_code
_entity_poly.pdbx_strand_id
1 'polypeptide(L)'
;MRVMAAAEGTATEPHALSVRCRKGQWGAHTDCGKALESLKASMVKSGLYRYADMTALAWRALTETPALAERLRDRFPLVILDEAQDTNGDQLRLLEHVFKQDGAAFQRLGDSNQTLYEDDGAAQAYWTPGPGCIPLDTSRRFGGEIAGFASRLTARQAQTIVGQGGRPASRVMFLFDEATIGGVLGAFAEEARALWGGDCGTRDVWVVASRHNLAGKKGAWQPKSLVDYRPDERPQKGLVIGFRRQRAEIDSKHRPAWAEALKL
;
A
#
# COMPACT_ATOMS: atom_id res chain seq x y z
N MET A 1 -20.23 9.27 -2.62
CA MET A 1 -21.35 8.32 -2.69
C MET A 1 -21.18 7.25 -1.62
N ARG A 2 -22.25 6.84 -0.93
CA ARG A 2 -22.22 5.68 -0.01
C ARG A 2 -23.19 4.65 -0.57
N VAL A 3 -22.74 3.41 -0.71
CA VAL A 3 -23.58 2.31 -1.16
C VAL A 3 -24.10 1.62 0.09
N MET A 4 -25.41 1.53 0.20
CA MET A 4 -26.06 0.71 1.23
C MET A 4 -26.78 -0.40 0.50
N ALA A 5 -26.76 -1.60 1.05
CA ALA A 5 -27.56 -2.66 0.48
C ALA A 5 -29.04 -2.35 0.70
N ALA A 6 -29.86 -2.50 -0.35
CA ALA A 6 -31.30 -2.40 -0.21
C ALA A 6 -31.80 -3.69 0.46
N ALA A 7 -32.58 -3.55 1.53
CA ALA A 7 -33.26 -4.67 2.18
C ALA A 7 -34.64 -4.83 1.51
N GLU A 8 -34.69 -5.66 0.48
CA GLU A 8 -35.95 -6.25 0.02
C GLU A 8 -35.84 -7.76 0.24
N GLY A 9 -36.86 -8.30 0.90
CA GLY A 9 -36.85 -9.61 1.53
C GLY A 9 -36.68 -10.80 0.59
N THR A 10 -36.36 -11.92 1.24
CA THR A 10 -36.15 -13.29 0.74
C THR A 10 -34.90 -13.54 -0.12
N ALA A 11 -34.41 -14.78 0.00
CA ALA A 11 -33.12 -15.33 -0.43
C ALA A 11 -32.89 -15.30 -1.96
N THR A 12 -32.85 -14.10 -2.52
CA THR A 12 -32.60 -13.82 -3.93
C THR A 12 -31.33 -12.99 -4.04
N GLU A 13 -30.50 -13.27 -5.05
CA GLU A 13 -29.34 -12.43 -5.33
C GLU A 13 -29.79 -10.97 -5.46
N PRO A 14 -29.04 -10.01 -4.90
CA PRO A 14 -29.46 -8.60 -4.93
C PRO A 14 -29.67 -8.18 -6.39
N HIS A 15 -30.87 -7.77 -6.77
CA HIS A 15 -31.13 -7.26 -8.11
C HIS A 15 -30.67 -5.80 -8.29
N ALA A 16 -30.41 -5.09 -7.18
CA ALA A 16 -29.90 -3.73 -7.16
C ALA A 16 -29.20 -3.39 -5.82
N LEU A 17 -28.38 -2.34 -5.83
CA LEU A 17 -27.79 -1.73 -4.63
C LEU A 17 -28.31 -0.29 -4.52
N SER A 18 -28.73 0.12 -3.31
CA SER A 18 -29.25 1.48 -3.13
C SER A 18 -28.11 2.50 -3.21
N VAL A 19 -28.30 3.51 -4.06
CA VAL A 19 -27.34 4.60 -4.24
C VAL A 19 -27.75 5.77 -3.36
N ARG A 20 -26.93 6.13 -2.36
CA ARG A 20 -27.13 7.35 -1.59
C ARG A 20 -26.15 8.44 -1.98
N CYS A 21 -26.73 9.57 -2.33
CA CYS A 21 -26.04 10.81 -2.64
C CYS A 21 -25.38 11.38 -1.38
N ARG A 22 -24.11 11.82 -1.47
CA ARG A 22 -23.50 12.67 -0.44
C ARG A 22 -23.92 14.13 -0.66
N LYS A 23 -23.81 14.97 0.37
CA LYS A 23 -24.06 16.41 0.25
C LYS A 23 -23.21 17.00 -0.89
N GLY A 24 -23.83 17.73 -1.82
CA GLY A 24 -23.17 18.30 -3.00
C GLY A 24 -23.01 17.38 -4.21
N GLN A 25 -23.53 16.14 -4.16
CA GLN A 25 -23.63 15.26 -5.34
C GLN A 25 -25.04 15.32 -5.97
N TRP A 26 -25.19 14.82 -7.19
CA TRP A 26 -26.48 14.70 -7.87
C TRP A 26 -27.32 13.59 -7.22
N GLY A 27 -28.51 13.95 -6.72
CA GLY A 27 -29.40 13.03 -6.03
C GLY A 27 -30.14 12.06 -6.94
N ALA A 28 -30.75 11.03 -6.35
CA ALA A 28 -31.55 10.01 -7.06
C ALA A 28 -32.72 10.59 -7.88
N HIS A 29 -33.20 11.78 -7.52
CA HIS A 29 -34.28 12.48 -8.23
C HIS A 29 -33.83 13.12 -9.56
N THR A 30 -32.53 13.29 -9.77
CA THR A 30 -31.97 13.89 -10.98
C THR A 30 -31.80 12.86 -12.09
N ASP A 31 -31.77 13.27 -13.36
CA ASP A 31 -31.57 12.35 -14.48
C ASP A 31 -30.22 11.62 -14.40
N CYS A 32 -29.17 12.33 -13.94
CA CYS A 32 -27.87 11.72 -13.67
C CYS A 32 -27.96 10.64 -12.57
N GLY A 33 -28.70 10.91 -11.49
CA GLY A 33 -28.93 9.96 -10.40
C GLY A 33 -29.67 8.69 -10.87
N LYS A 34 -30.76 8.87 -11.61
CA LYS A 34 -31.54 7.76 -12.20
C LYS A 34 -30.69 6.93 -13.17
N ALA A 35 -29.89 7.58 -14.02
CA ALA A 35 -28.98 6.89 -14.94
C ALA A 35 -27.92 6.08 -14.18
N LEU A 36 -27.39 6.62 -13.09
CA LEU A 36 -26.41 5.94 -12.25
C LEU A 36 -27.00 4.73 -11.51
N GLU A 37 -28.23 4.85 -11.00
CA GLU A 37 -28.96 3.73 -10.40
C GLU A 37 -29.22 2.61 -11.41
N SER A 38 -29.68 2.97 -12.61
CA SER A 38 -29.89 2.01 -13.70
C SER A 38 -28.61 1.29 -14.10
N LEU A 39 -27.50 2.04 -14.25
CA LEU A 39 -26.17 1.46 -14.51
C LEU A 39 -25.77 0.49 -13.39
N LYS A 40 -25.92 0.90 -12.13
CA LYS A 40 -25.57 0.06 -10.97
C LYS A 40 -26.40 -1.22 -10.93
N ALA A 41 -27.70 -1.15 -11.19
CA ALA A 41 -28.56 -2.33 -11.26
C ALA A 41 -28.14 -3.29 -12.39
N SER A 42 -27.79 -2.76 -13.57
CA SER A 42 -27.28 -3.56 -14.70
C SER A 42 -25.95 -4.26 -14.37
N MET A 43 -25.03 -3.55 -13.72
CA MET A 43 -23.75 -4.12 -13.26
C MET A 43 -23.98 -5.27 -12.28
N VAL A 44 -24.85 -5.07 -11.28
CA VAL A 44 -25.17 -6.09 -10.28
C VAL A 44 -25.80 -7.33 -10.92
N LYS A 45 -26.77 -7.15 -11.84
CA LYS A 45 -27.37 -8.26 -12.60
C LYS A 45 -26.35 -9.05 -13.43
N SER A 46 -25.24 -8.41 -13.80
CA SER A 46 -24.14 -9.02 -14.55
C SER A 46 -23.03 -9.59 -13.65
N GLY A 47 -23.21 -9.58 -12.32
CA GLY A 47 -22.21 -10.03 -11.35
C GLY A 47 -20.99 -9.10 -11.21
N LEU A 48 -21.10 -7.84 -11.66
CA LEU A 48 -20.01 -6.87 -11.64
C LEU A 48 -20.11 -5.96 -10.41
N TYR A 49 -19.16 -6.11 -9.50
CA TYR A 49 -19.10 -5.34 -8.25
C TYR A 49 -17.85 -4.48 -8.17
N ARG A 50 -17.99 -3.30 -7.56
CA ARG A 50 -16.86 -2.47 -7.14
C ARG A 50 -16.47 -2.80 -5.70
N TYR A 51 -15.28 -2.40 -5.28
CA TYR A 51 -14.80 -2.63 -3.91
C TYR A 51 -15.77 -2.15 -2.83
N ALA A 52 -16.36 -0.95 -2.99
CA ALA A 52 -17.33 -0.43 -2.03
C ALA A 52 -18.66 -1.21 -2.00
N ASP A 53 -19.03 -1.88 -3.10
CA ASP A 53 -20.23 -2.71 -3.16
C ASP A 53 -20.06 -3.97 -2.30
N MET A 54 -18.86 -4.56 -2.30
CA MET A 54 -18.56 -5.76 -1.51
C MET A 54 -18.70 -5.50 0.00
N THR A 55 -18.22 -4.34 0.49
CA THR A 55 -18.40 -3.97 1.90
C THR A 55 -19.88 -3.79 2.26
N ALA A 56 -20.68 -3.18 1.37
CA ALA A 56 -22.11 -2.99 1.58
C ALA A 56 -22.87 -4.34 1.61
N LEU A 57 -22.52 -5.26 0.71
CA LEU A 57 -23.08 -6.61 0.67
C LEU A 57 -22.73 -7.42 1.92
N ALA A 58 -21.49 -7.31 2.41
CA ALA A 58 -21.08 -7.97 3.65
C ALA A 58 -21.92 -7.46 4.85
N TRP A 59 -22.12 -6.15 4.98
CA TRP A 59 -23.00 -5.58 6.00
C TRP A 59 -24.44 -6.08 5.89
N ARG A 60 -24.97 -6.21 4.67
CA ARG A 60 -26.30 -6.78 4.44
C ARG A 60 -26.39 -8.20 4.98
N ALA A 61 -25.45 -9.07 4.59
CA ALA A 61 -25.44 -10.46 4.99
C ALA A 61 -25.40 -10.61 6.52
N LEU A 62 -24.59 -9.78 7.20
CA LEU A 62 -24.52 -9.76 8.67
C LEU A 62 -25.81 -9.24 9.32
N THR A 63 -26.47 -8.26 8.69
CA THR A 63 -27.73 -7.69 9.20
C THR A 63 -28.90 -8.66 9.02
N GLU A 64 -28.99 -9.30 7.85
CA GLU A 64 -30.07 -10.24 7.51
C GLU A 64 -29.87 -11.60 8.20
N THR A 65 -28.64 -11.99 8.51
CA THR A 65 -28.31 -13.24 9.20
C THR A 65 -27.30 -12.99 10.32
N PRO A 66 -27.75 -12.49 11.50
CA PRO A 66 -26.85 -12.19 12.62
C PRO A 66 -26.00 -13.39 13.08
N ALA A 67 -26.53 -14.61 13.00
CA ALA A 67 -25.81 -15.86 13.31
C ALA A 67 -24.56 -16.08 12.43
N LEU A 68 -24.43 -15.38 11.31
CA LEU A 68 -23.24 -15.44 10.46
C LEU A 68 -22.01 -14.93 11.22
N ALA A 69 -22.14 -13.89 12.04
CA ALA A 69 -21.02 -13.34 12.80
C ALA A 69 -20.48 -14.37 13.81
N GLU A 70 -21.38 -15.07 14.51
CA GLU A 70 -21.02 -16.16 15.44
C GLU A 70 -20.28 -17.29 14.72
N ARG A 71 -20.84 -17.78 13.61
CA ARG A 71 -20.20 -18.83 12.81
C ARG A 71 -18.84 -18.42 12.24
N LEU A 72 -18.66 -17.14 11.91
CA LEU A 72 -17.37 -16.62 11.48
C LEU A 72 -16.36 -16.62 12.63
N ARG A 73 -16.76 -16.28 13.86
CA ARG A 73 -15.89 -16.38 15.04
C ARG A 73 -15.53 -17.84 15.36
N ASP A 74 -16.48 -18.76 15.28
CA ASP A 74 -16.22 -20.20 15.47
C ASP A 74 -15.22 -20.73 14.43
N ARG A 75 -15.34 -20.29 13.18
CA ARG A 75 -14.46 -20.69 12.08
C ARG A 75 -13.07 -20.03 12.17
N PHE A 76 -13.01 -18.78 12.62
CA PHE A 76 -11.81 -17.98 12.69
C PHE A 76 -11.59 -17.48 14.13
N PRO A 77 -11.14 -18.37 15.04
CA PRO A 77 -10.94 -18.01 16.45
C PRO A 77 -9.77 -17.05 16.66
N LEU A 78 -8.91 -16.86 15.64
CA LEU A 78 -7.84 -15.87 15.62
C LEU A 78 -7.89 -15.11 14.29
N VAL A 79 -8.00 -13.79 14.36
CA VAL A 79 -7.96 -12.88 13.22
C VAL A 79 -6.89 -11.84 13.45
N ILE A 80 -5.98 -11.70 12.47
CA ILE A 80 -4.90 -10.73 12.48
C ILE A 80 -5.12 -9.78 11.31
N LEU A 81 -5.31 -8.50 11.60
CA LEU A 81 -5.35 -7.44 10.61
C LEU A 81 -3.98 -6.75 10.55
N ASP A 82 -3.25 -6.98 9.48
CA ASP A 82 -2.00 -6.27 9.18
C ASP A 82 -2.30 -4.93 8.49
N GLU A 83 -1.36 -3.98 8.59
CA GLU A 83 -1.49 -2.61 8.05
C GLU A 83 -2.82 -1.93 8.44
N ALA A 84 -3.21 -2.07 9.71
CA ALA A 84 -4.49 -1.58 10.22
C ALA A 84 -4.69 -0.07 10.00
N GLN A 85 -3.59 0.71 9.96
CA GLN A 85 -3.63 2.15 9.68
C GLN A 85 -4.14 2.50 8.28
N ASP A 86 -4.00 1.60 7.30
CA ASP A 86 -4.42 1.81 5.91
C ASP A 86 -5.76 1.13 5.58
N THR A 87 -6.40 0.52 6.58
CA THR A 87 -7.72 -0.10 6.42
C THR A 87 -8.82 0.96 6.37
N ASN A 88 -9.66 0.92 5.33
CA ASN A 88 -10.80 1.83 5.20
C ASN A 88 -11.76 1.73 6.39
N GLY A 89 -12.28 2.85 6.88
CA GLY A 89 -13.13 2.89 8.08
C GLY A 89 -14.42 2.06 7.99
N ASP A 90 -15.05 1.93 6.81
CA ASP A 90 -16.23 1.07 6.64
C ASP A 90 -15.87 -0.44 6.73
N GLN A 91 -14.68 -0.82 6.25
CA GLN A 91 -14.16 -2.18 6.36
C GLN A 91 -13.74 -2.50 7.79
N LEU A 92 -13.04 -1.56 8.45
CA LEU A 92 -12.63 -1.73 9.85
C LEU A 92 -13.85 -1.91 10.77
N ARG A 93 -14.90 -1.10 10.59
CA ARG A 93 -16.16 -1.24 11.35
C ARG A 93 -16.83 -2.60 11.14
N LEU A 94 -16.80 -3.14 9.92
CA LEU A 94 -17.35 -4.46 9.62
C LEU A 94 -16.56 -5.54 10.37
N LEU A 95 -15.23 -5.49 10.32
CA LEU A 95 -14.37 -6.44 11.03
C LEU A 95 -14.54 -6.34 12.56
N GLU A 96 -14.62 -5.12 13.10
CA GLU A 96 -14.88 -4.92 14.53
C GLU A 96 -16.26 -5.44 14.96
N HIS A 97 -17.30 -5.25 14.13
CA HIS A 97 -18.62 -5.79 14.42
C HIS A 97 -18.62 -7.32 14.53
N VAL A 98 -17.86 -8.00 13.66
CA VAL A 98 -17.78 -9.47 13.67
C VAL A 98 -16.86 -9.99 14.77
N PHE A 99 -15.64 -9.45 14.90
CA PHE A 99 -14.56 -10.08 15.65
C PHE A 99 -14.15 -9.37 16.95
N LYS A 100 -14.67 -8.17 17.25
CA LYS A 100 -14.43 -7.49 18.55
C LYS A 100 -15.40 -7.95 19.65
N GLN A 101 -16.05 -9.08 19.44
CA GLN A 101 -16.94 -9.74 20.41
C GLN A 101 -16.21 -10.95 20.99
N ASP A 102 -16.74 -11.51 22.08
CA ASP A 102 -16.22 -12.76 22.64
C ASP A 102 -16.29 -13.91 21.63
N GLY A 103 -15.37 -14.87 21.76
CA GLY A 103 -15.29 -16.06 20.91
C GLY A 103 -14.23 -16.00 19.79
N ALA A 104 -13.58 -14.86 19.57
CA ALA A 104 -12.41 -14.77 18.69
C ALA A 104 -11.38 -13.76 19.22
N ALA A 105 -10.09 -14.05 19.02
CA ALA A 105 -9.01 -13.13 19.26
C ALA A 105 -8.79 -12.25 18.02
N PHE A 106 -9.12 -10.97 18.11
CA PHE A 106 -8.91 -10.01 17.02
C PHE A 106 -7.74 -9.07 17.30
N GLN A 107 -6.63 -9.28 16.59
CA GLN A 107 -5.41 -8.48 16.70
C GLN A 107 -5.26 -7.57 15.50
N ARG A 108 -4.80 -6.34 15.74
CA ARG A 108 -4.56 -5.32 14.72
C ARG A 108 -3.13 -4.85 14.86
N LEU A 109 -2.36 -4.99 13.78
CA LEU A 109 -0.99 -4.55 13.68
C LEU A 109 -0.95 -3.38 12.71
N GLY A 110 -0.20 -2.36 13.07
CA GLY A 110 -0.07 -1.17 12.24
C GLY A 110 0.79 -0.11 12.89
N ASP A 111 1.16 0.87 12.09
CA ASP A 111 1.93 2.03 12.51
C ASP A 111 1.21 3.29 12.06
N SER A 112 0.65 4.04 13.01
CA SER A 112 -0.06 5.28 12.72
C SER A 112 0.84 6.34 12.05
N ASN A 113 2.16 6.29 12.23
CA ASN A 113 3.08 7.19 11.53
C ASN A 113 3.32 6.80 10.06
N GLN A 114 2.87 5.62 9.62
CA GLN A 114 3.01 5.11 8.24
C GLN A 114 1.70 5.12 7.44
N THR A 115 0.66 5.83 7.90
CA THR A 115 -0.59 5.96 7.14
C THR A 115 -0.35 6.60 5.77
N LEU A 116 -0.68 5.88 4.70
CA LEU A 116 -0.54 6.34 3.32
C LEU A 116 -1.82 6.95 2.76
N TYR A 117 -2.97 6.51 3.27
CA TYR A 117 -4.28 6.94 2.78
C TYR A 117 -4.99 7.82 3.80
N GLU A 118 -5.42 9.00 3.36
CA GLU A 118 -6.32 9.86 4.13
C GLU A 118 -7.75 9.66 3.64
N ASP A 119 -8.68 9.35 4.56
CA ASP A 119 -10.09 9.22 4.20
C ASP A 119 -10.69 10.61 3.95
N ASP A 120 -11.18 10.86 2.73
CA ASP A 120 -11.90 12.08 2.34
C ASP A 120 -13.28 12.22 3.01
N GLY A 121 -13.60 11.36 3.98
CA GLY A 121 -14.84 11.35 4.75
C GLY A 121 -14.93 12.45 5.81
N ALA A 122 -16.15 12.91 6.09
CA ALA A 122 -16.43 13.95 7.11
C ALA A 122 -16.12 13.54 8.56
N ALA A 123 -15.88 12.25 8.81
CA ALA A 123 -15.40 11.72 10.07
C ALA A 123 -14.26 10.75 9.75
N GLN A 124 -13.03 11.22 9.94
CA GLN A 124 -11.82 10.42 9.81
C GLN A 124 -11.90 9.24 10.77
N ALA A 125 -12.16 8.05 10.24
CA ALA A 125 -12.17 6.80 11.01
C ALA A 125 -10.83 6.08 10.79
N TYR A 126 -9.74 6.72 11.21
CA TYR A 126 -8.45 6.04 11.24
C TYR A 126 -8.43 5.02 12.36
N TRP A 127 -7.75 3.90 12.12
CA TRP A 127 -7.38 3.01 13.19
C TRP A 127 -6.49 3.76 14.19
N THR A 128 -6.81 3.63 15.48
CA THR A 128 -5.99 4.12 16.58
C THR A 128 -5.68 2.97 17.54
N PRO A 129 -4.45 2.89 18.06
CA PRO A 129 -4.12 1.90 19.07
C PRO A 129 -5.02 2.03 20.30
N GLY A 130 -5.57 0.90 20.77
CA GLY A 130 -6.35 0.86 22.01
C GLY A 130 -5.46 0.96 23.27
N PRO A 131 -6.05 1.12 24.46
CA PRO A 131 -5.30 1.25 25.72
C PRO A 131 -4.45 0.02 26.08
N GLY A 132 -4.76 -1.16 25.54
CA GLY A 132 -3.98 -2.39 25.70
C GLY A 132 -2.96 -2.64 24.57
N CYS A 133 -2.59 -1.60 23.81
CA CYS A 133 -1.61 -1.75 22.72
C CYS A 133 -0.25 -2.19 23.27
N ILE A 134 0.31 -3.22 22.65
CA ILE A 134 1.68 -3.66 22.93
C ILE A 134 2.58 -2.92 21.94
N PRO A 135 3.45 -2.00 22.40
CA PRO A 135 4.37 -1.30 21.51
C PRO A 135 5.39 -2.28 20.93
N LEU A 136 5.57 -2.24 19.62
CA LEU A 136 6.66 -2.91 18.90
C LEU A 136 7.65 -1.85 18.41
N ASP A 137 8.43 -1.31 19.34
CA ASP A 137 9.38 -0.21 19.11
C ASP A 137 10.71 -0.64 18.49
N THR A 138 10.96 -1.95 18.45
CA THR A 138 12.27 -2.49 18.09
C THR A 138 12.41 -2.73 16.58
N SER A 139 13.32 -2.01 15.93
CA SER A 139 13.70 -2.23 14.54
C SER A 139 14.90 -3.16 14.43
N ARG A 140 14.73 -4.25 13.70
CA ARG A 140 15.86 -5.10 13.25
C ARG A 140 16.44 -4.67 11.90
N ARG A 141 15.85 -3.65 11.26
CA ARG A 141 16.23 -3.20 9.91
C ARG A 141 17.44 -2.26 9.93
N PHE A 142 17.61 -1.51 11.02
CA PHE A 142 18.66 -0.49 11.14
C PHE A 142 19.14 -0.33 12.59
N GLY A 143 20.32 0.25 12.77
CA GLY A 143 20.94 0.49 14.08
C GLY A 143 20.41 1.73 14.80
N GLY A 144 20.91 1.95 16.02
CA GLY A 144 20.45 3.01 16.92
C GLY A 144 20.54 4.43 16.36
N GLU A 145 21.50 4.71 15.47
CA GLU A 145 21.67 6.03 14.87
C GLU A 145 20.49 6.42 13.96
N ILE A 146 20.11 5.54 13.03
CA ILE A 146 18.94 5.75 12.14
C ILE A 146 17.66 5.75 12.98
N ALA A 147 17.56 4.85 13.96
CA ALA A 147 16.39 4.78 14.84
C ALA A 147 16.19 6.07 15.65
N GLY A 148 17.26 6.62 16.22
CA GLY A 148 17.22 7.88 16.96
C GLY A 148 16.90 9.08 16.08
N PHE A 149 17.32 9.09 14.81
CA PHE A 149 16.89 10.10 13.84
C PHE A 149 15.41 9.96 13.50
N ALA A 150 14.97 8.76 13.09
CA ALA A 150 13.59 8.48 12.69
C ALA A 150 12.57 8.76 13.80
N SER A 151 12.92 8.48 15.07
CA SER A 151 12.08 8.76 16.25
C SER A 151 11.73 10.26 16.39
N ARG A 152 12.50 11.17 15.78
CA ARG A 152 12.22 12.61 15.79
C ARG A 152 11.31 13.07 14.65
N LEU A 153 10.99 12.18 13.71
CA LEU A 153 10.23 12.49 12.49
C LEU A 153 8.78 11.95 12.54
N THR A 154 8.31 11.54 13.71
CA THR A 154 6.94 11.02 13.88
C THR A 154 5.91 12.14 13.74
N ALA A 155 4.86 11.93 12.95
CA ALA A 155 3.89 12.97 12.61
C ALA A 155 2.53 12.80 13.30
N ARG A 156 2.04 11.56 13.45
CA ARG A 156 0.70 11.28 14.00
C ARG A 156 0.74 10.98 15.50
N GLN A 157 1.74 10.23 15.94
CA GLN A 157 1.89 9.84 17.33
C GLN A 157 3.38 9.79 17.68
N ALA A 158 3.75 10.37 18.82
CA ALA A 158 5.12 10.26 19.33
C ALA A 158 5.48 8.79 19.54
N GLN A 159 6.60 8.37 18.96
CA GLN A 159 7.09 6.99 19.00
C GLN A 159 8.61 7.01 19.12
N THR A 160 9.12 6.20 20.03
CA THR A 160 10.57 5.94 20.12
C THR A 160 10.85 4.62 19.41
N ILE A 161 11.80 4.62 18.48
CA ILE A 161 12.24 3.43 17.75
C ILE A 161 13.60 3.01 18.31
N VAL A 162 13.73 1.73 18.65
CA VAL A 162 14.96 1.11 19.17
C VAL A 162 15.61 0.30 18.06
N GLY A 163 16.72 0.79 17.50
CA GLY A 163 17.46 0.10 16.44
C GLY A 163 18.40 -0.97 16.99
N GLN A 164 18.13 -2.24 16.66
CA GLN A 164 18.97 -3.41 17.00
C GLN A 164 19.85 -3.88 15.84
N GLY A 165 19.86 -3.14 14.71
CA GLY A 165 20.77 -3.43 13.61
C GLY A 165 22.22 -3.30 14.07
N GLY A 166 22.96 -4.42 14.06
CA GLY A 166 24.36 -4.46 14.50
C GLY A 166 25.36 -3.79 13.54
N ARG A 167 24.89 -3.19 12.45
CA ARG A 167 25.73 -2.52 11.47
C ARG A 167 25.71 -1.01 11.72
N PRO A 168 26.87 -0.33 11.69
CA PRO A 168 26.92 1.12 11.76
C PRO A 168 26.14 1.72 10.58
N ALA A 169 25.48 2.85 10.80
CA ALA A 169 24.76 3.53 9.74
C ALA A 169 25.77 4.16 8.77
N SER A 170 25.83 3.66 7.54
CA SER A 170 26.50 4.37 6.45
C SER A 170 25.49 5.28 5.77
N ARG A 171 25.88 6.53 5.53
CA ARG A 171 25.09 7.53 4.80
C ARG A 171 25.88 7.97 3.59
N VAL A 172 25.48 7.50 2.41
CA VAL A 172 26.11 7.86 1.15
C VAL A 172 25.16 8.75 0.37
N MET A 173 25.68 9.88 -0.11
CA MET A 173 24.96 10.79 -1.00
C MET A 173 25.74 10.89 -2.31
N PHE A 174 25.12 10.48 -3.42
CA PHE A 174 25.69 10.64 -4.76
C PHE A 174 25.30 12.00 -5.32
N LEU A 175 26.30 12.81 -5.65
CA LEU A 175 26.13 14.07 -6.38
C LEU A 175 26.53 13.81 -7.84
N PHE A 176 25.64 14.14 -8.77
CA PHE A 176 25.85 13.94 -10.19
C PHE A 176 25.11 15.00 -11.00
N ASP A 177 25.48 15.11 -12.27
CA ASP A 177 24.88 15.97 -13.29
C ASP A 177 24.58 15.15 -14.57
N GLU A 178 24.19 15.83 -15.65
CA GLU A 178 23.86 15.17 -16.93
C GLU A 178 25.03 14.39 -17.51
N ALA A 179 26.26 14.88 -17.32
CA ALA A 179 27.45 14.24 -17.86
C ALA A 179 27.88 13.01 -17.04
N THR A 180 27.54 12.98 -15.75
CA THR A 180 28.05 11.98 -14.80
C THR A 180 27.00 10.96 -14.33
N ILE A 181 25.72 11.14 -14.68
CA ILE A 181 24.63 10.24 -14.26
C ILE A 181 24.87 8.76 -14.59
N GLY A 182 25.52 8.46 -15.72
CA GLY A 182 25.82 7.08 -16.11
C GLY A 182 26.72 6.33 -15.13
N GLY A 183 27.46 7.05 -14.27
CA GLY A 183 28.32 6.47 -13.23
C GLY A 183 27.61 6.13 -11.91
N VAL A 184 26.39 6.63 -11.70
CA VAL A 184 25.69 6.54 -10.40
C VAL A 184 25.43 5.08 -10.00
N LEU A 185 25.02 4.22 -10.95
CA LEU A 185 24.76 2.81 -10.66
C LEU A 185 26.03 2.04 -10.28
N GLY A 186 27.17 2.37 -10.92
CA GLY A 186 28.46 1.78 -10.61
C GLY A 186 28.93 2.20 -9.20
N ALA A 187 28.85 3.50 -8.90
CA ALA A 187 29.20 4.03 -7.60
C ALA A 187 28.31 3.46 -6.48
N PHE A 188 27.00 3.31 -6.74
CA PHE A 188 26.09 2.61 -5.83
C PHE A 188 26.49 1.15 -5.60
N ALA A 189 26.86 0.42 -6.66
CA ALA A 189 27.29 -0.97 -6.54
C ALA A 189 28.58 -1.11 -5.72
N GLU A 190 29.55 -0.22 -5.90
CA GLU A 190 30.79 -0.20 -5.10
C GLU A 190 30.50 0.02 -3.61
N GLU A 191 29.66 0.99 -3.28
CA GLU A 191 29.25 1.27 -1.90
C GLU A 191 28.45 0.12 -1.28
N ALA A 192 27.55 -0.48 -2.06
CA ALA A 192 26.85 -1.69 -1.67
C ALA A 192 27.81 -2.84 -1.33
N ARG A 193 28.84 -3.08 -2.14
CA ARG A 193 29.85 -4.12 -1.88
C ARG A 193 30.73 -3.80 -0.68
N ALA A 194 31.13 -2.54 -0.51
CA ALA A 194 31.84 -2.11 0.69
C ALA A 194 31.00 -2.35 1.96
N LEU A 195 29.68 -2.13 1.89
CA LEU A 195 28.77 -2.31 3.01
C LEU A 195 28.39 -3.78 3.30
N TRP A 196 28.21 -4.62 2.27
CA TRP A 196 27.78 -6.01 2.42
C TRP A 196 28.92 -7.04 2.37
N GLY A 197 30.12 -6.66 1.94
CA GLY A 197 31.30 -7.53 1.87
C GLY A 197 31.14 -8.67 0.85
N GLY A 198 31.79 -9.81 1.10
CA GLY A 198 31.81 -10.98 0.20
C GLY A 198 30.45 -11.67 -0.02
N ASP A 199 29.45 -11.36 0.82
CA ASP A 199 28.08 -11.89 0.72
C ASP A 199 27.26 -11.25 -0.41
N CYS A 200 27.78 -10.17 -1.01
CA CYS A 200 27.08 -9.40 -2.03
C CYS A 200 26.84 -10.26 -3.29
N GLY A 201 27.83 -11.08 -3.68
CA GLY A 201 27.85 -11.94 -4.88
C GLY A 201 26.94 -13.18 -4.88
N THR A 202 26.04 -13.29 -3.90
CA THR A 202 25.07 -14.39 -3.79
C THR A 202 23.62 -13.89 -3.67
N ARG A 203 23.39 -12.58 -3.81
CA ARG A 203 22.13 -11.92 -3.45
C ARG A 203 21.63 -11.07 -4.60
N ASP A 204 20.41 -11.35 -5.06
CA ASP A 204 19.73 -10.47 -6.03
C ASP A 204 19.61 -9.04 -5.48
N VAL A 205 20.20 -8.06 -6.16
CA VAL A 205 19.95 -6.62 -5.88
C VAL A 205 18.88 -6.10 -6.81
N TRP A 206 17.92 -5.44 -6.20
CA TRP A 206 16.78 -4.84 -6.88
C TRP A 206 16.92 -3.33 -6.81
N VAL A 207 16.86 -2.68 -7.98
CA VAL A 207 16.80 -1.22 -8.06
C VAL A 207 15.34 -0.82 -8.24
N VAL A 208 14.85 0.07 -7.37
CA VAL A 208 13.53 0.68 -7.50
C VAL A 208 13.74 2.16 -7.77
N ALA A 209 13.29 2.63 -8.94
CA ALA A 209 13.33 4.03 -9.32
C ALA A 209 11.92 4.59 -9.47
N SER A 210 11.67 5.77 -8.91
CA SER A 210 10.43 6.52 -9.09
C SER A 210 10.66 7.72 -10.01
N ARG A 211 9.74 7.93 -10.95
CA ARG A 211 9.73 9.14 -11.78
C ARG A 211 9.14 10.30 -10.99
N HIS A 212 9.95 11.33 -10.75
CA HIS A 212 9.45 12.60 -10.23
C HIS A 212 8.86 13.43 -11.37
N ASN A 213 7.54 13.62 -11.38
CA ASN A 213 6.91 14.63 -12.22
C ASN A 213 6.85 15.95 -11.45
N LEU A 214 7.93 16.72 -11.47
CA LEU A 214 7.90 18.08 -10.96
C LEU A 214 7.11 18.95 -11.95
N ALA A 215 5.94 19.42 -11.51
CA ALA A 215 5.14 20.38 -12.25
C ALA A 215 5.84 21.75 -12.19
N GLY A 216 6.71 22.03 -13.16
CA GLY A 216 7.18 23.39 -13.42
C GLY A 216 8.70 23.56 -13.60
N LYS A 217 8.99 24.34 -14.65
CA LYS A 217 10.21 25.06 -15.04
C LYS A 217 11.24 24.34 -15.91
N LYS A 218 11.53 25.00 -17.05
CA LYS A 218 12.82 24.97 -17.75
C LYS A 218 13.88 25.42 -16.74
N GLY A 219 14.81 24.53 -16.41
CA GLY A 219 15.90 24.74 -15.46
C GLY A 219 17.02 23.72 -15.70
N ALA A 220 17.98 23.62 -14.76
CA ALA A 220 19.05 22.63 -14.80
C ALA A 220 18.49 21.22 -15.06
N TRP A 221 19.21 20.44 -15.86
CA TRP A 221 18.82 19.09 -16.24
C TRP A 221 18.54 18.23 -15.00
N GLN A 222 17.54 17.35 -15.08
CA GLN A 222 17.12 16.45 -14.00
C GLN A 222 16.77 15.07 -14.57
N PRO A 223 17.17 13.98 -13.89
CA PRO A 223 16.76 12.63 -14.28
C PRO A 223 15.25 12.44 -14.13
N LYS A 224 14.64 11.79 -15.12
CA LYS A 224 13.19 11.55 -15.22
C LYS A 224 12.84 10.07 -15.07
N SER A 225 13.77 9.16 -15.36
CA SER A 225 13.51 7.72 -15.35
C SER A 225 14.80 6.91 -15.20
N LEU A 226 14.67 5.59 -15.02
CA LEU A 226 15.80 4.67 -14.97
C LEU A 226 16.65 4.71 -16.25
N VAL A 227 16.04 5.01 -17.40
CA VAL A 227 16.74 5.12 -18.69
C VAL A 227 17.80 6.24 -18.68
N ASP A 228 17.64 7.26 -17.85
CA ASP A 228 18.64 8.33 -17.74
C ASP A 228 19.91 7.85 -17.01
N TYR A 229 19.77 6.85 -16.12
CA TYR A 229 20.87 6.17 -15.44
C TYR A 229 21.45 5.02 -16.27
N ARG A 230 20.63 4.41 -17.13
CA ARG A 230 21.01 3.28 -17.98
C ARG A 230 20.33 3.33 -19.36
N PRO A 231 20.91 4.05 -20.34
CA PRO A 231 20.29 4.25 -21.65
C PRO A 231 20.09 2.98 -22.49
N ASP A 232 20.87 1.93 -22.22
CA ASP A 232 20.82 0.61 -22.85
C ASP A 232 19.64 -0.25 -22.38
N GLU A 233 19.09 0.02 -21.20
CA GLU A 233 17.84 -0.60 -20.73
C GLU A 233 16.62 0.16 -21.28
N ARG A 234 16.28 -0.07 -22.55
CA ARG A 234 14.97 0.39 -23.05
C ARG A 234 13.87 -0.51 -22.48
N PRO A 235 12.89 0.02 -21.72
CA PRO A 235 11.70 -0.74 -21.40
C PRO A 235 10.99 -1.10 -22.72
N GLN A 236 10.57 -2.35 -22.88
CA GLN A 236 9.65 -2.72 -23.95
C GLN A 236 8.43 -1.79 -23.88
N LYS A 237 8.03 -1.22 -25.03
CA LYS A 237 7.00 -0.19 -25.16
C LYS A 237 5.76 -0.49 -24.29
N GLY A 238 5.39 0.45 -23.43
CA GLY A 238 4.01 0.57 -22.94
C GLY A 238 3.71 0.22 -21.47
N LEU A 239 4.68 0.19 -20.55
CA LEU A 239 4.38 -0.13 -19.14
C LEU A 239 4.30 1.13 -18.26
N VAL A 240 3.06 1.55 -17.99
CA VAL A 240 2.72 2.60 -17.03
C VAL A 240 3.02 2.13 -15.61
N ILE A 241 3.61 3.02 -14.82
CA ILE A 241 4.02 2.85 -13.42
C ILE A 241 2.81 2.48 -12.57
N GLY A 242 2.77 1.22 -12.15
CA GLY A 242 2.05 0.72 -10.99
C GLY A 242 2.87 -0.46 -10.49
N PHE A 243 3.27 -0.44 -9.20
CA PHE A 243 4.16 -1.43 -8.57
C PHE A 243 4.07 -2.83 -9.20
N ARG A 244 5.02 -3.16 -10.09
CA ARG A 244 5.23 -4.52 -10.58
C ARG A 244 6.72 -4.74 -10.78
N ARG A 245 7.21 -5.82 -10.14
CA ARG A 245 8.57 -6.37 -10.30
C ARG A 245 8.92 -6.48 -11.78
N GLN A 246 10.05 -5.91 -12.19
CA GLN A 246 10.70 -6.25 -13.45
C GLN A 246 11.76 -7.32 -13.21
N ARG A 247 11.78 -8.37 -14.05
CA ARG A 247 12.80 -9.42 -14.07
C ARG A 247 13.65 -9.17 -15.31
N ALA A 248 14.95 -8.96 -15.14
CA ALA A 248 15.91 -8.99 -16.24
C ALA A 248 16.57 -10.38 -16.27
N GLU A 249 16.36 -11.15 -17.34
CA GLU A 249 17.13 -12.37 -17.60
C GLU A 249 18.36 -12.02 -18.46
N ILE A 250 19.53 -12.47 -18.03
CA ILE A 250 20.81 -12.21 -18.69
C ILE A 250 21.03 -13.29 -19.77
N ASP A 251 20.99 -12.90 -21.05
CA ASP A 251 21.38 -13.77 -22.17
C ASP A 251 22.91 -13.92 -22.24
N SER A 252 23.36 -15.17 -22.31
CA SER A 252 24.73 -15.64 -22.11
C SER A 252 25.77 -15.24 -23.17
N LYS A 253 25.37 -14.58 -24.27
CA LYS A 253 26.22 -14.47 -25.48
C LYS A 253 27.02 -13.18 -25.67
N HIS A 254 26.80 -12.10 -24.90
CA HIS A 254 27.63 -10.90 -24.97
C HIS A 254 27.92 -10.37 -23.55
N ARG A 255 29.14 -10.61 -23.04
CA ARG A 255 29.54 -10.23 -21.68
C ARG A 255 30.52 -9.04 -21.67
N PRO A 256 30.10 -7.85 -21.21
CA PRO A 256 31.00 -6.72 -20.93
C PRO A 256 31.60 -6.78 -19.51
N ALA A 257 32.72 -6.10 -19.29
CA ALA A 257 33.55 -6.15 -18.07
C ALA A 257 32.83 -5.75 -16.76
N TRP A 258 31.73 -4.98 -16.82
CA TRP A 258 30.92 -4.68 -15.63
C TRP A 258 30.04 -5.86 -15.18
N ALA A 259 29.85 -6.90 -16.00
CA ALA A 259 29.18 -8.13 -15.58
C ALA A 259 29.97 -8.86 -14.48
N GLU A 260 31.28 -8.58 -14.32
CA GLU A 260 32.02 -8.95 -13.11
C GLU A 260 31.81 -7.95 -11.96
N ALA A 261 31.51 -6.69 -12.28
CA ALA A 261 31.18 -5.64 -11.31
C ALA A 261 29.75 -5.77 -10.73
N LEU A 262 28.88 -6.55 -11.36
CA LEU A 262 27.50 -6.82 -10.93
C LEU A 262 27.21 -8.31 -10.75
N LYS A 263 28.25 -9.15 -10.57
CA LYS A 263 28.15 -10.42 -9.84
C LYS A 263 27.84 -10.13 -8.36
N LEU A 264 26.59 -9.74 -8.19
CA LEU A 264 25.73 -10.01 -7.07
C LEU A 264 25.20 -11.43 -7.17
#